data_AF-A0A3B0UGA4-F1
#
_entry.id   AF-A0A3B0UGA4-F1
#
_cell.length_a   1.000
_cell.length_b   1.000
_cell.length_c   1.000
_cell.angle_alpha   90.00
_cell.angle_beta   90.00
_cell.angle_gamma   90.00
#
_symmetry.space_group_name_H-M   'P 1'
#
loop_
_entity.id
_entity.type
_entity.pdbx_description
1 polymer ?
#
loop_
_entity_poly.entity_id
_entity_poly.type
_entity_poly.pdbx_seq_one_letter_code
_entity_poly.pdbx_strand_id
1 'polypeptide(L)'
;MEYPSKLIENAVEEIAKLPGIGKKTALRLALHLLKQEKGEVKRLSESLVDLRENTQYCHSCFNISDSITCAICTSHKRDSAVICVVEDTRDVMAIENTSQYFGLYHVLGGVIMPIDGIGPADLTIEALINRVAATNGIVEEI
;
A
#
# COMPACT_ATOMS: atom_id res chain seq x y z
N MET A 1 -3.72 7.47 -32.76
CA MET A 1 -4.98 8.14 -32.40
C MET A 1 -4.62 9.60 -32.35
N GLU A 2 -5.12 10.42 -33.27
CA GLU A 2 -4.83 11.86 -33.24
C GLU A 2 -5.71 12.52 -32.19
N TYR A 3 -5.11 13.21 -31.23
CA TYR A 3 -5.82 13.97 -30.21
C TYR A 3 -5.90 15.45 -30.62
N PRO A 4 -7.01 16.14 -30.35
CA PRO A 4 -7.19 17.54 -30.72
C PRO A 4 -6.35 18.51 -29.86
N SER A 5 -5.76 18.04 -28.77
CA SER A 5 -4.95 18.83 -27.84
C SER A 5 -3.85 17.99 -27.23
N LYS A 6 -2.63 18.54 -27.22
CA LYS A 6 -1.46 17.93 -26.59
C LYS A 6 -1.65 17.74 -25.07
N LEU A 7 -2.44 18.58 -24.41
CA LEU A 7 -2.75 18.44 -22.99
C LEU A 7 -3.64 17.21 -22.72
N ILE A 8 -4.58 16.92 -23.64
CA ILE A 8 -5.42 15.72 -23.54
C ILE A 8 -4.58 14.48 -23.77
N GLU A 9 -3.72 14.49 -24.80
CA GLU A 9 -2.80 13.40 -25.09
C GLU A 9 -1.94 13.03 -23.88
N ASN A 10 -1.26 14.02 -23.27
CA ASN A 10 -0.43 13.80 -22.08
C ASN A 10 -1.23 13.17 -20.93
N ALA A 11 -2.42 13.69 -20.63
CA ALA A 11 -3.26 13.15 -19.57
C ALA A 11 -3.69 11.70 -19.84
N VAL A 12 -4.02 11.37 -21.10
CA VAL A 12 -4.39 10.02 -21.50
C VAL A 12 -3.21 9.06 -21.37
N GLU A 13 -2.01 9.49 -21.75
CA GLU A 13 -0.80 8.67 -21.63
C GLU A 13 -0.47 8.37 -20.17
N GLU A 14 -0.52 9.35 -19.28
CA GLU A 14 -0.26 9.12 -17.85
C GLU A 14 -1.33 8.23 -17.21
N ILE A 15 -2.62 8.48 -17.47
CA ILE A 15 -3.71 7.65 -16.91
C ILE A 15 -3.63 6.21 -17.43
N ALA A 16 -3.20 5.99 -18.67
CA ALA A 16 -3.08 4.66 -19.27
C ALA A 16 -1.90 3.84 -18.72
N LYS A 17 -0.99 4.42 -17.93
CA LYS A 17 0.07 3.68 -17.23
C LYS A 17 -0.44 2.96 -15.98
N LEU A 18 -1.63 3.32 -15.50
CA LEU A 18 -2.22 2.70 -14.31
C LEU A 18 -2.69 1.26 -14.63
N PRO A 19 -2.51 0.31 -13.68
CA PRO A 19 -2.89 -1.07 -13.90
C PRO A 19 -4.38 -1.19 -14.20
N GLY A 20 -4.72 -1.97 -15.24
CA GLY A 20 -6.11 -2.18 -15.66
C GLY A 20 -6.74 -1.06 -16.50
N ILE A 21 -6.00 0.01 -16.83
CA ILE A 21 -6.52 1.14 -17.61
C ILE A 21 -5.87 1.21 -18.99
N GLY A 22 -6.60 0.83 -20.04
CA GLY A 22 -6.16 1.01 -21.44
C GLY A 22 -6.42 2.43 -21.98
N LYS A 23 -5.79 2.78 -23.11
CA LYS A 23 -5.90 4.12 -23.76
C LYS A 23 -7.34 4.60 -23.97
N LYS A 24 -8.27 3.71 -24.32
CA LYS A 24 -9.69 4.06 -24.51
C LYS A 24 -10.37 4.48 -23.20
N THR A 25 -10.09 3.76 -22.11
CA THR A 25 -10.60 4.09 -20.78
C THR A 25 -9.94 5.36 -20.25
N ALA A 26 -8.63 5.52 -20.46
CA ALA A 26 -7.90 6.73 -20.10
C ALA A 26 -8.45 7.98 -20.79
N LEU A 27 -8.74 7.92 -22.09
CA LEU A 27 -9.40 9.03 -22.81
C LEU A 27 -10.76 9.39 -22.21
N ARG A 28 -11.57 8.40 -21.86
CA ARG A 28 -12.87 8.64 -21.21
C ARG A 28 -12.69 9.35 -19.86
N LEU A 29 -11.71 8.96 -19.06
CA LEU A 29 -11.40 9.59 -17.77
C LEU A 29 -10.87 11.02 -17.95
N ALA A 30 -9.92 11.24 -18.86
CA ALA A 30 -9.38 12.57 -19.14
C ALA A 30 -10.46 13.56 -19.58
N LEU A 31 -11.36 13.15 -20.48
CA LEU A 31 -12.49 13.98 -20.91
C LEU A 31 -13.54 14.20 -19.81
N HIS A 32 -13.69 13.25 -18.88
CA HIS A 32 -14.54 13.43 -17.71
C HIS A 32 -13.97 14.49 -16.77
N LEU A 33 -12.65 14.43 -16.46
CA LEU A 33 -11.96 15.43 -15.64
C LEU A 33 -12.04 16.83 -16.25
N LEU A 34 -11.93 16.96 -17.58
CA LEU A 34 -12.05 18.25 -18.27
C LEU A 34 -13.43 18.91 -18.07
N LYS A 35 -14.48 18.12 -17.81
CA LYS A 35 -15.84 18.60 -17.56
C LYS A 35 -16.11 18.90 -16.08
N GLN A 36 -15.22 18.48 -15.16
CA GLN A 36 -15.39 18.74 -13.74
C GLN A 36 -14.96 20.17 -13.40
N GLU A 37 -15.44 20.65 -12.24
CA GLU A 37 -15.00 21.90 -11.63
C GLU A 37 -13.47 21.86 -11.40
N LYS A 38 -12.77 22.96 -11.72
CA LYS A 38 -11.30 23.02 -11.60
C LYS A 38 -10.79 22.66 -10.21
N GLY A 39 -11.55 23.03 -9.17
CA GLY A 39 -11.23 22.72 -7.78
C GLY A 39 -11.26 21.22 -7.47
N GLU A 40 -12.15 20.43 -8.11
CA GLU A 40 -12.23 18.98 -7.87
C GLU A 40 -11.08 18.24 -8.51
N VAL A 41 -10.75 18.61 -9.76
CA VAL A 41 -9.57 18.06 -10.46
C VAL A 41 -8.30 18.39 -9.69
N LYS A 42 -8.19 19.60 -9.14
CA LYS A 42 -7.06 20.00 -8.31
C LYS A 42 -6.95 19.14 -7.04
N ARG A 43 -8.04 18.94 -6.30
CA ARG A 43 -8.05 18.09 -5.09
C ARG A 43 -7.64 16.65 -5.39
N LEU A 44 -8.10 16.08 -6.51
CA LEU A 44 -7.69 14.74 -6.95
C LEU A 44 -6.19 14.69 -7.21
N SER A 45 -5.65 15.65 -7.97
CA SER A 45 -4.21 15.71 -8.27
C SER A 45 -3.37 15.87 -6.99
N GLU A 46 -3.79 16.75 -6.07
CA GLU A 46 -3.10 16.95 -4.78
C GLU A 46 -3.15 15.67 -3.94
N SER A 47 -4.29 14.98 -3.87
CA SER A 47 -4.40 13.72 -3.12
C SER A 47 -3.47 12.62 -3.64
N LEU A 48 -3.27 12.55 -4.97
CA LEU A 48 -2.34 11.58 -5.57
C LEU A 48 -0.87 11.94 -5.29
N VAL A 49 -0.54 13.24 -5.28
CA VAL A 49 0.80 13.72 -4.90
C VAL A 49 1.05 13.41 -3.42
N ASP A 50 0.13 13.80 -2.55
CA ASP A 50 0.24 13.58 -1.10
C ASP A 50 0.36 12.10 -0.76
N LEU A 51 -0.41 11.23 -1.43
CA LEU A 51 -0.29 9.77 -1.31
C LEU A 51 1.14 9.31 -1.60
N ARG A 52 1.76 9.77 -2.69
CA ARG A 52 3.11 9.30 -3.05
C ARG A 52 4.20 9.88 -2.15
N GLU A 53 4.04 11.11 -1.67
CA GLU A 53 5.07 11.82 -0.91
C GLU A 53 5.03 11.50 0.59
N ASN A 54 3.84 11.30 1.16
CA ASN A 54 3.66 11.18 2.61
C ASN A 54 3.36 9.75 3.08
N THR A 55 3.14 8.80 2.17
CA THR A 55 2.96 7.40 2.54
C THR A 55 4.30 6.72 2.75
N GLN A 56 4.46 6.08 3.90
CA GLN A 56 5.66 5.34 4.28
C GLN A 56 5.31 3.96 4.83
N TYR A 57 6.33 3.14 5.07
CA TYR A 57 6.17 1.85 5.73
C TYR A 57 6.44 1.98 7.22
N CYS A 58 5.60 1.34 8.02
CA CYS A 58 5.80 1.26 9.45
C CYS A 58 7.12 0.56 9.77
N HIS A 59 7.93 1.17 10.64
CA HIS A 59 9.22 0.62 11.05
C HIS A 59 9.14 -0.74 11.74
N SER A 60 8.00 -1.06 12.37
CA SER A 60 7.82 -2.31 13.14
C SER A 60 7.20 -3.43 12.31
N CYS A 61 6.10 -3.17 11.60
CA CYS A 61 5.33 -4.21 10.91
C CYS A 61 5.38 -4.12 9.38
N PHE A 62 6.06 -3.12 8.82
CA PHE A 62 6.15 -2.88 7.37
C PHE A 62 4.80 -2.66 6.67
N ASN A 63 3.71 -2.45 7.42
CA ASN A 63 2.44 -2.02 6.83
C ASN A 63 2.51 -0.55 6.39
N ILE A 64 1.67 -0.18 5.43
CA ILE A 64 1.51 1.21 4.99
C ILE A 64 1.00 2.07 6.15
N SER A 65 1.61 3.26 6.30
CA SER A 65 1.34 4.18 7.40
C SER A 65 1.69 5.63 7.01
N ASP A 66 0.95 6.59 7.54
CA ASP A 66 1.26 8.03 7.42
C ASP A 66 2.28 8.49 8.48
N SER A 67 2.70 7.58 9.36
CA SER A 67 3.63 7.82 10.47
C SER A 67 4.66 6.70 10.60
N ILE A 68 5.74 6.96 11.34
CA ILE A 68 6.85 6.00 11.55
C ILE A 68 6.34 4.67 12.15
N THR A 69 5.32 4.73 13.00
CA THR A 69 4.68 3.56 13.61
C THR A 69 3.17 3.61 13.41
N CYS A 70 2.60 2.59 12.76
CA CYS A 70 1.19 2.60 12.40
C CYS A 70 0.27 2.56 13.64
N ALA A 71 -1.00 2.91 13.43
CA ALA A 71 -2.02 2.89 14.47
C ALA A 71 -2.24 1.49 15.08
N ILE A 72 -1.99 0.42 14.32
CA ILE A 72 -2.13 -0.96 14.83
C ILE A 72 -1.01 -1.26 15.84
N CYS A 73 0.24 -0.96 15.50
CA CYS A 73 1.39 -1.21 16.38
C CYS A 73 1.39 -0.34 17.65
N THR A 74 0.79 0.86 17.60
CA THR A 74 0.71 1.76 18.76
C THR A 74 -0.54 1.52 19.63
N SER A 75 -1.47 0.67 19.19
CA SER A 75 -2.73 0.45 19.90
C SER A 75 -2.55 -0.44 21.13
N HIS A 76 -2.86 0.09 22.31
CA HIS A 76 -2.91 -0.69 23.56
C HIS A 76 -4.05 -1.70 23.64
N LYS A 77 -5.01 -1.67 22.70
CA LYS A 77 -6.12 -2.63 22.63
C LYS A 77 -5.75 -3.91 21.90
N ARG A 78 -4.57 -3.94 21.28
CA ARG A 78 -4.07 -5.07 20.50
C ARG A 78 -3.24 -5.99 21.37
N ASP A 79 -3.30 -7.26 21.08
CA ASP A 79 -2.47 -8.28 21.72
C ASP A 79 -1.10 -8.29 21.05
N SER A 80 -0.07 -7.92 21.82
CA SER A 80 1.32 -7.92 21.36
C SER A 80 1.96 -9.31 21.36
N ALA A 81 1.29 -10.32 21.95
CA ALA A 81 1.80 -11.68 21.98
C ALA A 81 1.56 -12.46 20.68
N VAL A 82 0.69 -11.97 19.80
CA VAL A 82 0.31 -12.64 18.56
C VAL A 82 0.68 -11.76 17.36
N ILE A 83 1.41 -12.32 16.39
CA ILE A 83 1.79 -11.64 15.15
C ILE A 83 1.28 -12.41 13.93
N CYS A 84 0.31 -11.85 13.21
CA CYS A 84 -0.14 -12.39 11.93
C CYS A 84 0.80 -11.95 10.79
N VAL A 85 1.50 -12.90 10.19
CA VAL A 85 2.35 -12.67 9.02
C VAL A 85 1.51 -12.71 7.76
N VAL A 86 1.64 -11.68 6.93
CA VAL A 86 0.89 -11.54 5.67
C VAL A 86 1.80 -11.19 4.50
N GLU A 87 1.35 -11.45 3.28
CA GLU A 87 2.12 -11.17 2.06
C GLU A 87 2.19 -9.66 1.82
N ASP A 88 1.06 -8.97 1.82
CA ASP A 88 0.98 -7.53 1.55
C ASP A 88 -0.05 -6.77 2.41
N THR A 89 -0.16 -5.46 2.19
CA THR A 89 -1.12 -4.60 2.92
C THR A 89 -2.59 -4.92 2.62
N ARG A 90 -2.91 -5.48 1.44
CA ARG A 90 -4.29 -5.86 1.09
C ARG A 90 -4.79 -6.99 1.98
N ASP A 91 -3.91 -7.91 2.36
CA ASP A 91 -4.22 -8.95 3.34
C ASP A 91 -4.54 -8.37 4.70
N VAL A 92 -3.76 -7.38 5.17
CA VAL A 92 -4.06 -6.66 6.42
C VAL A 92 -5.45 -6.04 6.35
N MET A 93 -5.77 -5.36 5.25
CA MET A 93 -7.09 -4.76 5.06
C MET A 93 -8.21 -5.80 5.08
N ALA A 94 -8.00 -6.95 4.45
CA ALA A 94 -8.97 -8.04 4.42
C ALA A 94 -9.26 -8.60 5.81
N ILE A 95 -8.22 -8.82 6.62
CA ILE A 95 -8.35 -9.34 7.99
C ILE A 95 -8.97 -8.28 8.90
N GLU A 96 -8.53 -7.02 8.84
CA GLU A 96 -9.09 -5.94 9.65
C GLU A 96 -10.58 -5.71 9.38
N ASN A 97 -11.03 -5.87 8.13
CA ASN A 97 -12.44 -5.77 7.76
C ASN A 97 -13.33 -6.82 8.46
N THR A 98 -12.76 -7.94 8.95
CA THR A 98 -13.51 -8.93 9.74
C THR A 98 -13.82 -8.42 11.15
N SER A 99 -13.05 -7.47 11.67
CA SER A 99 -13.11 -6.99 13.06
C SER A 99 -12.98 -8.10 14.13
N GLN A 100 -12.39 -9.25 13.76
CA GLN A 100 -12.24 -10.41 14.65
C GLN A 100 -10.80 -10.63 15.11
N TYR A 101 -9.82 -10.03 14.41
CA TYR A 101 -8.42 -10.15 14.76
C TYR A 101 -7.97 -8.96 15.61
N PHE A 102 -7.32 -9.25 16.73
CA PHE A 102 -6.83 -8.24 17.68
C PHE A 102 -5.32 -8.31 17.91
N GLY A 103 -4.59 -9.19 17.22
CA GLY A 103 -3.13 -9.23 17.29
C GLY A 103 -2.46 -8.13 16.45
N LEU A 104 -1.13 -8.21 16.36
CA LEU A 104 -0.31 -7.36 15.50
C LEU A 104 -0.06 -8.02 14.14
N TYR A 105 0.35 -7.24 13.14
CA TYR A 105 0.71 -7.78 11.83
C TYR A 105 2.21 -7.71 11.58
N HIS A 106 2.68 -8.46 10.58
CA HIS A 106 3.95 -8.25 9.91
C HIS A 106 3.78 -8.48 8.41
N VAL A 107 4.11 -7.47 7.60
CA VAL A 107 3.95 -7.52 6.13
C VAL A 107 5.27 -7.90 5.49
N LEU A 108 5.29 -9.02 4.77
CA LEU A 108 6.49 -9.56 4.12
C LEU A 108 6.93 -8.75 2.90
N GLY A 109 5.99 -8.11 2.21
CA GLY A 109 6.25 -7.35 0.98
C GLY A 109 6.28 -8.23 -0.27
N GLY A 110 5.68 -9.42 -0.21
CA GLY A 110 5.65 -10.39 -1.30
C GLY A 110 5.90 -11.83 -0.83
N VAL A 111 6.12 -12.71 -1.81
CA VAL A 111 6.35 -14.15 -1.63
C VAL A 111 7.65 -14.56 -2.30
N ILE A 112 8.28 -15.63 -1.79
CA ILE A 112 9.49 -16.20 -2.37
C ILE A 112 9.12 -16.82 -3.72
N MET A 113 9.70 -16.29 -4.80
CA MET A 113 9.45 -16.72 -6.18
C MET A 113 10.78 -16.90 -6.92
N PRO A 114 11.37 -18.11 -6.90
CA PRO A 114 12.66 -18.37 -7.54
C PRO A 114 12.68 -18.10 -9.05
N ILE A 115 11.55 -18.29 -9.74
CA ILE A 115 11.42 -18.06 -11.18
C ILE A 115 11.58 -16.57 -11.51
N ASP A 116 11.09 -15.69 -10.63
CA ASP A 116 11.19 -14.24 -10.76
C ASP A 116 12.43 -13.67 -10.05
N GLY A 117 13.28 -14.53 -9.50
CA GLY A 117 14.50 -14.16 -8.78
C GLY A 117 14.26 -13.55 -7.40
N ILE A 118 13.05 -13.65 -6.84
CA ILE A 118 12.71 -13.12 -5.51
C ILE A 118 13.07 -14.15 -4.45
N GLY A 119 14.09 -13.84 -3.66
CA GLY A 119 14.56 -14.66 -2.55
C GLY A 119 14.08 -14.16 -1.18
N PRO A 120 14.44 -14.88 -0.09
CA PRO A 120 14.09 -14.47 1.27
C PRO A 120 14.68 -13.11 1.69
N ALA A 121 15.83 -12.73 1.13
CA ALA A 121 16.52 -11.48 1.43
C ALA A 121 15.83 -10.25 0.81
N ASP A 122 14.97 -10.46 -0.20
CA ASP A 122 14.18 -9.40 -0.83
C ASP A 122 12.89 -9.10 -0.05
N LEU A 123 12.59 -9.92 0.96
CA LEU A 123 11.40 -9.81 1.83
C LEU A 123 11.79 -9.39 3.24
N THR A 124 10.82 -8.93 4.01
CA THR A 124 11.05 -8.45 5.39
C THR A 124 11.16 -9.58 6.42
N ILE A 125 11.56 -10.79 6.00
CA ILE A 125 11.66 -11.98 6.86
C ILE A 125 12.69 -11.79 7.96
N GLU A 126 13.88 -11.26 7.64
CA GLU A 126 14.91 -11.00 8.64
C GLU A 126 14.43 -9.99 9.69
N ALA A 127 13.67 -8.99 9.25
CA ALA A 127 13.10 -8.00 10.14
C ALA A 127 12.03 -8.60 11.08
N LEU A 128 11.25 -9.59 10.62
CA LEU A 128 10.34 -10.36 11.47
C LEU A 128 11.11 -11.10 12.57
N ILE A 129 12.16 -11.83 12.20
CA ILE A 129 12.98 -12.60 13.14
C ILE A 129 13.59 -11.67 14.19
N ASN A 130 14.16 -10.54 13.76
CA ASN A 130 14.74 -9.54 14.64
C ASN A 130 13.69 -8.91 15.56
N ARG A 131 12.49 -8.64 15.05
CA ARG A 131 11.37 -8.11 15.85
C ARG A 131 10.97 -9.09 16.93
N VAL A 132 10.80 -10.37 16.61
CA VAL A 132 10.44 -11.40 17.60
C VAL A 132 11.53 -11.53 18.66
N ALA A 133 12.80 -11.59 18.25
CA ALA A 133 13.93 -11.65 19.17
C ALA A 133 14.00 -10.43 20.12
N ALA A 134 13.71 -9.23 19.62
CA ALA A 134 13.72 -7.99 20.40
C ALA A 134 12.60 -7.92 21.45
N THR A 135 11.54 -8.71 21.32
CA THR A 135 10.42 -8.72 22.28
C THR A 135 10.69 -9.54 23.54
N ASN A 136 11.87 -10.14 23.69
CA ASN A 136 12.27 -10.91 24.88
C ASN A 136 11.24 -11.98 25.32
N GLY A 137 10.57 -12.63 24.35
CA GLY A 137 9.62 -13.71 24.61
C GLY A 137 8.17 -13.27 24.89
N ILE A 138 7.82 -12.00 24.62
CA ILE A 138 6.41 -11.57 24.66
C ILE A 138 5.59 -12.23 23.54
N VAL A 139 6.19 -12.47 22.37
CA VAL A 139 5.51 -13.13 21.26
C VAL A 139 5.39 -14.62 21.55
N GLU A 140 4.14 -15.08 21.66
CA GLU A 140 3.76 -16.46 21.95
C GLU A 140 3.29 -17.20 20.68
N GLU A 141 2.77 -16.47 19.68
CA GLU A 141 2.20 -17.03 18.45
C GLU A 141 2.57 -16.19 17.21
N ILE A 142 2.91 -16.87 16.11
CA ILE A 142 3.20 -16.30 14.78
C ILE A 142 2.37 -17.05 13.73
#